data_AF-A0A7C5ZLN2-F1
#
_entry.id   AF-A0A7C5ZLN2-F1
#
_cell.length_a   1.000
_cell.length_b   1.000
_cell.length_c   1.000
_cell.angle_alpha   90.00
_cell.angle_beta   90.00
_cell.angle_gamma   90.00
#
_symmetry.space_group_name_H-M   'P 1'
#
loop_
_entity.id
_entity.type
_entity.pdbx_description
1 polymer ?
#
loop_
_entity_poly.entity_id
_entity_poly.type
_entity_poly.pdbx_seq_one_letter_code
_entity_poly.pdbx_strand_id
1 'polypeptide(L)'
;MRRFHAANFGAQRTHVYVAGRYDRAALEAALRRGFADWAPGPAPTVNPPSLRAGPAVRFVDRPGAAQSTVLLALPAPDPSHPDWMAFSLMNTLLGGSFSSRITRNIREQKGYTYSPGSSVTANRRAAMWVQAADVTTADTAAALETVRRLLAWIKTQPGVNLTNYTQLCARDEEDPRQWLTWAQVSELARQVVAMESRLNYLGGHGT
;
A
#
# COMPACT_ATOMS: atom_id res chain seq x y z
N MET A 1 19.50 1.51 26.75
CA MET A 1 18.06 1.51 27.09
C MET A 1 17.61 2.73 27.89
N ARG A 2 18.11 3.02 29.12
CA ARG A 2 17.64 4.16 29.94
C ARG A 2 17.67 5.53 29.24
N ARG A 3 18.76 5.84 28.53
CA ARG A 3 18.89 7.08 27.74
C ARG A 3 17.85 7.19 26.62
N PHE A 4 17.60 6.08 25.91
CA PHE A 4 16.58 6.04 24.86
C PHE A 4 15.18 6.25 25.44
N HIS A 5 14.88 5.63 26.58
CA HIS A 5 13.63 5.80 27.29
C HIS A 5 13.40 7.26 27.68
N ALA A 6 14.37 7.89 28.37
CA ALA A 6 14.27 9.29 28.78
C ALA A 6 14.10 10.27 27.60
N ALA A 7 14.63 9.94 26.42
CA ALA A 7 14.52 10.77 25.23
C ALA A 7 13.26 10.52 24.39
N ASN A 8 12.56 9.40 24.59
CA ASN A 8 11.46 8.98 23.70
C ASN A 8 10.12 8.72 24.38
N PHE A 9 10.09 8.68 25.72
CA PHE A 9 8.90 8.42 26.52
C PHE A 9 8.65 9.60 27.47
N GLY A 10 7.38 9.91 27.68
CA GLY A 10 6.92 10.99 28.54
C GLY A 10 5.47 11.35 28.24
N ALA A 11 4.79 11.97 29.20
CA ALA A 11 3.36 12.23 29.11
C ALA A 11 2.93 13.03 27.86
N GLN A 12 3.76 13.93 27.32
CA GLN A 12 3.47 14.70 26.10
C GLN A 12 3.46 13.85 24.82
N ARG A 13 4.04 12.65 24.85
CA ARG A 13 4.14 11.74 23.70
C ARG A 13 3.24 10.51 23.85
N THR A 14 2.39 10.49 24.87
CA THR A 14 1.54 9.34 25.18
C THR A 14 0.07 9.69 25.05
N HIS A 15 -0.66 8.83 24.36
CA HIS A 15 -2.11 8.85 24.31
C HIS A 15 -2.63 7.55 24.94
N VAL A 16 -3.62 7.66 25.82
CA VAL A 16 -4.29 6.51 26.44
C VAL A 16 -5.64 6.33 25.75
N TYR A 17 -5.85 5.17 25.14
CA TYR A 17 -7.11 4.78 24.52
C TYR A 17 -7.78 3.70 25.38
N VAL A 18 -9.06 3.89 25.72
CA VAL A 18 -9.83 2.93 26.52
C VAL A 18 -11.14 2.61 25.81
N ALA A 19 -11.35 1.33 25.51
CA ALA A 19 -12.53 0.82 24.81
C ALA A 19 -13.22 -0.26 25.65
N GLY A 20 -14.55 -0.27 25.64
CA GLY A 20 -15.38 -1.21 26.42
C GLY A 20 -16.36 -0.48 27.34
N ARG A 21 -16.92 -1.22 28.31
CA ARG A 21 -17.85 -0.69 29.31
C ARG A 21 -17.08 -0.30 30.57
N TYR A 22 -17.15 0.98 30.94
CA TYR A 22 -16.49 1.52 32.13
C TYR A 22 -17.24 2.74 32.66
N ASP A 23 -17.02 3.06 33.94
CA ASP A 23 -17.35 4.35 34.50
C ASP A 23 -16.28 5.38 34.09
N ARG A 24 -16.68 6.42 33.35
CA ARG A 24 -15.77 7.43 32.81
C ARG A 24 -15.09 8.24 33.91
N ALA A 25 -15.82 8.62 34.96
CA ALA A 25 -15.28 9.46 36.03
C ALA A 25 -14.28 8.67 36.89
N ALA A 26 -14.62 7.43 37.23
CA ALA A 26 -13.72 6.55 37.97
C ALA A 26 -12.44 6.24 37.18
N LEU A 27 -12.56 6.00 35.86
CA LEU A 27 -11.43 5.78 34.97
C LEU A 27 -10.52 7.02 34.90
N GLU A 28 -11.11 8.20 34.68
CA GLU A 28 -10.34 9.44 34.59
C GLU A 28 -9.59 9.71 35.90
N ALA A 29 -10.24 9.55 37.06
CA ALA A 29 -9.61 9.71 38.36
C ALA A 29 -8.45 8.73 38.56
N ALA A 30 -8.62 7.47 38.16
CA ALA A 30 -7.57 6.46 38.24
C ALA A 30 -6.38 6.78 37.33
N LEU A 31 -6.63 7.23 36.08
CA LEU A 31 -5.58 7.63 35.15
C LEU A 31 -4.81 8.85 35.64
N ARG A 32 -5.51 9.89 36.13
CA ARG A 32 -4.87 11.09 36.70
C ARG A 32 -3.99 10.74 37.89
N ARG A 33 -4.47 9.88 38.79
CA ARG A 33 -3.68 9.42 39.94
C ARG A 33 -2.48 8.55 39.52
N GLY A 34 -2.70 7.60 38.61
CA GLY A 34 -1.68 6.64 38.20
C GLY A 34 -0.53 7.26 37.39
N PHE A 35 -0.80 8.35 36.66
CA PHE A 35 0.19 9.04 35.84
C PHE A 35 0.59 10.42 36.36
N ALA A 36 0.23 10.76 37.61
CA ALA A 36 0.48 12.08 38.20
C ALA A 36 1.97 12.48 38.17
N ASP A 37 2.86 11.54 38.49
CA ASP A 37 4.31 11.79 38.58
C ASP A 37 5.04 11.54 37.25
N TRP A 38 4.31 11.27 36.17
CA TRP A 38 4.94 10.97 34.90
C TRP A 38 5.44 12.24 34.22
N ALA A 39 6.77 12.38 34.16
CA ALA A 39 7.40 13.52 33.51
C ALA A 39 6.87 13.73 32.06
N PRO A 40 6.64 14.98 31.64
CA PRO A 40 6.19 15.32 30.28
C PRO A 40 7.05 14.71 29.17
N GLY A 41 8.37 14.63 29.39
CA GLY A 41 9.34 14.24 28.37
C GLY A 41 9.48 15.29 27.26
N PRO A 42 10.41 15.08 26.32
CA PRO A 42 10.58 15.98 25.17
C PRO A 42 9.40 15.89 24.21
N ALA A 43 9.15 16.97 23.46
CA ALA A 43 8.10 17.01 22.45
C ALA A 43 8.30 15.92 21.36
N PRO A 44 7.21 15.37 20.78
CA PRO A 44 7.33 14.40 19.71
C PRO A 44 7.96 15.02 18.46
N THR A 45 9.07 14.45 17.99
CA THR A 45 9.67 14.82 16.70
C THR A 45 8.83 14.24 15.56
N VAL A 46 8.51 15.06 14.56
CA VAL A 46 7.90 14.61 13.31
C VAL A 46 8.94 14.71 12.22
N ASN A 47 9.49 13.55 11.82
CA ASN A 47 10.39 13.44 10.69
C ASN A 47 9.62 12.78 9.54
N PRO A 48 8.89 13.55 8.70
CA PRO A 48 8.24 12.96 7.54
C PRO A 48 9.34 12.35 6.64
N PRO A 49 9.15 11.14 6.12
CA PRO A 49 10.10 10.57 5.19
C PRO A 49 10.15 11.44 3.94
N SER A 50 11.34 11.71 3.43
CA SER A 50 11.49 12.32 2.11
C SER A 50 11.22 11.27 1.04
N LEU A 51 10.24 11.52 0.19
CA LEU A 51 10.04 10.70 -1.00
C LEU A 51 11.27 10.89 -1.91
N ARG A 52 11.97 9.80 -2.21
CA ARG A 52 13.02 9.83 -3.24
C ARG A 52 12.32 9.88 -4.60
N ALA A 53 12.72 10.85 -5.42
CA ALA A 53 12.17 10.97 -6.76
C ALA A 53 12.65 9.82 -7.66
N GLY A 54 11.71 9.26 -8.41
CA GLY A 54 11.96 8.50 -9.62
C GLY A 54 12.00 6.98 -9.45
N PRO A 55 11.86 6.27 -10.58
CA PRO A 55 11.74 4.84 -10.56
C PRO A 55 13.02 4.12 -10.14
N ALA A 56 12.95 3.41 -9.02
CA ALA A 56 14.01 2.53 -8.56
C ALA A 56 13.63 1.07 -8.80
N VAL A 57 14.31 0.42 -9.74
CA VAL A 57 14.25 -1.04 -9.89
C VAL A 57 15.47 -1.65 -9.21
N ARG A 58 15.25 -2.72 -8.44
CA ARG A 58 16.31 -3.49 -7.79
C ARG A 58 16.07 -4.96 -8.07
N PHE A 59 17.09 -5.63 -8.60
CA PHE A 59 17.10 -7.07 -8.77
C PHE A 59 18.08 -7.65 -7.78
N VAL A 60 17.62 -8.67 -7.05
CA VAL A 60 18.48 -9.49 -6.20
C VAL A 60 18.41 -10.89 -6.80
N ASP A 61 19.49 -11.29 -7.46
CA ASP A 61 19.54 -12.60 -8.09
C ASP A 61 19.60 -13.70 -7.02
N ARG A 62 18.86 -14.78 -7.27
CA ARG A 62 18.82 -15.97 -6.41
C ARG A 62 18.78 -17.22 -7.31
N PRO A 63 19.95 -17.68 -7.78
CA PRO A 63 20.04 -18.81 -8.71
C PRO A 63 19.35 -20.06 -8.16
N GLY A 64 18.60 -20.75 -9.02
CA GLY A 64 17.90 -21.99 -8.67
C GLY A 64 16.63 -21.83 -7.82
N ALA A 65 16.20 -20.61 -7.51
CA ALA A 65 14.94 -20.38 -6.83
C ALA A 65 13.74 -20.76 -7.73
N ALA A 66 12.81 -21.55 -7.19
CA ALA A 66 11.58 -21.94 -7.88
C ALA A 66 10.58 -20.77 -8.03
N GLN A 67 10.71 -19.74 -7.19
CA GLN A 67 9.88 -18.55 -7.20
C GLN A 67 10.71 -17.27 -7.11
N SER A 68 10.18 -16.21 -7.71
CA SER A 68 10.64 -14.83 -7.56
C SER A 68 9.69 -14.07 -6.65
N THR A 69 10.21 -13.27 -5.73
CA THR A 69 9.40 -12.29 -4.99
C THR A 69 9.32 -11.00 -5.79
N VAL A 70 8.11 -10.61 -6.16
CA VAL A 70 7.82 -9.34 -6.84
C VAL A 70 7.25 -8.36 -5.83
N LEU A 71 7.91 -7.20 -5.71
CA LEU A 71 7.48 -6.09 -4.89
C LEU A 71 7.42 -4.84 -5.75
N LEU A 72 6.24 -4.24 -5.83
CA LEU A 72 6.01 -2.96 -6.46
C LEU A 72 5.46 -1.98 -5.43
N ALA A 73 6.16 -0.87 -5.24
CA ALA A 73 5.72 0.19 -4.34
C ALA A 73 5.50 1.50 -5.12
N LEU A 74 4.41 2.19 -4.80
CA LEU A 74 4.08 3.52 -5.32
C LEU A 74 3.77 4.47 -4.15
N PRO A 75 4.07 5.76 -4.25
CA PRO A 75 3.55 6.76 -3.32
C PRO A 75 2.03 6.69 -3.24
N ALA A 76 1.49 6.84 -2.04
CA ALA A 76 0.05 6.90 -1.80
C ALA A 76 -0.30 8.14 -0.98
N PRO A 77 -1.53 8.67 -1.09
CA PRO A 77 -2.01 9.69 -0.16
C PRO A 77 -1.89 9.18 1.27
N ASP A 78 -1.45 10.02 2.20
CA ASP A 78 -1.43 9.67 3.62
C ASP A 78 -2.83 9.82 4.26
N PRO A 79 -3.07 9.29 5.47
CA PRO A 79 -4.39 9.33 6.10
C PRO A 79 -5.00 10.71 6.34
N SER A 80 -4.19 11.78 6.29
CA SER A 80 -4.70 13.16 6.38
C SER A 80 -5.13 13.77 5.04
N HIS A 81 -4.82 13.11 3.93
CA HIS A 81 -5.17 13.57 2.58
C HIS A 81 -6.66 13.33 2.30
N PRO A 82 -7.38 14.26 1.63
CA PRO A 82 -8.81 14.09 1.31
C PRO A 82 -9.11 12.81 0.52
N ASP A 83 -8.20 12.41 -0.37
CA ASP A 83 -8.36 11.21 -1.20
C ASP A 83 -8.00 9.88 -0.51
N TRP A 84 -7.59 9.89 0.77
CA TRP A 84 -7.19 8.67 1.49
C TRP A 84 -8.25 7.56 1.40
N MET A 85 -9.52 7.92 1.58
CA MET A 85 -10.62 6.96 1.57
C MET A 85 -10.87 6.40 0.16
N ALA A 86 -10.86 7.27 -0.86
CA ALA A 86 -11.02 6.86 -2.25
C ALA A 86 -9.88 5.94 -2.69
N PHE A 87 -8.64 6.25 -2.29
CA PHE A 87 -7.47 5.42 -2.58
C PHE A 87 -7.50 4.07 -1.84
N SER A 88 -7.96 4.06 -0.59
CA SER A 88 -8.16 2.82 0.19
C SER A 88 -9.21 1.91 -0.47
N LEU A 89 -10.31 2.49 -0.96
CA LEU A 89 -11.34 1.75 -1.70
C LEU A 89 -10.80 1.21 -3.03
N MET A 90 -10.04 2.02 -3.78
CA MET A 90 -9.33 1.59 -4.98
C MET A 90 -8.42 0.41 -4.69
N ASN A 91 -7.67 0.42 -3.57
CA ASN A 91 -6.83 -0.71 -3.20
C ASN A 91 -7.66 -1.98 -2.96
N THR A 92 -8.78 -1.90 -2.27
CA THR A 92 -9.68 -3.06 -2.04
C THR A 92 -10.14 -3.70 -3.35
N LEU A 93 -10.48 -2.90 -4.36
CA LEU A 93 -10.85 -3.35 -5.70
C LEU A 93 -9.67 -3.95 -6.47
N LEU A 94 -8.51 -3.30 -6.38
CA LEU A 94 -7.35 -3.62 -7.19
C LEU A 94 -6.62 -4.87 -6.68
N GLY A 95 -6.31 -4.95 -5.37
CA GLY A 95 -5.53 -6.05 -4.80
C GLY A 95 -5.70 -6.31 -3.30
N GLY A 96 -6.54 -5.54 -2.60
CA GLY A 96 -6.70 -5.61 -1.14
C GLY A 96 -7.74 -6.61 -0.64
N SER A 97 -8.38 -7.37 -1.54
CA SER A 97 -9.41 -8.36 -1.21
C SER A 97 -9.22 -9.66 -1.98
N PHE A 98 -9.82 -10.76 -1.51
CA PHE A 98 -9.82 -12.03 -2.24
C PHE A 98 -10.54 -11.93 -3.59
N SER A 99 -11.60 -11.12 -3.67
CA SER A 99 -12.34 -10.83 -4.90
C SER A 99 -11.70 -9.74 -5.77
N SER A 100 -10.49 -9.29 -5.43
CA SER A 100 -9.82 -8.20 -6.15
C SER A 100 -9.34 -8.63 -7.53
N ARG A 101 -9.06 -7.63 -8.38
CA ARG A 101 -8.61 -7.88 -9.75
C ARG A 101 -7.26 -8.56 -9.82
N ILE A 102 -6.31 -8.17 -8.97
CA ILE A 102 -4.98 -8.82 -8.87
C ILE A 102 -5.15 -10.28 -8.49
N THR A 103 -5.96 -10.59 -7.47
CA THR A 103 -6.22 -11.98 -7.07
C THR A 103 -6.84 -12.78 -8.21
N ARG A 104 -7.93 -12.28 -8.80
CA ARG A 104 -8.62 -12.98 -9.90
C ARG A 104 -7.70 -13.20 -11.11
N ASN A 105 -6.97 -12.18 -11.54
CA ASN A 105 -6.13 -12.27 -12.74
C ASN A 105 -4.87 -13.11 -12.54
N ILE A 106 -4.20 -13.00 -11.39
CA ILE A 106 -2.89 -13.63 -11.19
C ILE A 106 -3.04 -15.03 -10.57
N ARG A 107 -3.94 -15.20 -9.60
CA ARG A 107 -4.17 -16.49 -8.93
C ARG A 107 -5.20 -17.33 -9.68
N GLU A 108 -6.42 -16.82 -9.83
CA GLU A 108 -7.56 -17.67 -10.24
C GLU A 108 -7.51 -18.02 -11.73
N GLN A 109 -7.24 -17.04 -12.58
CA GLN A 109 -7.20 -17.23 -14.03
C GLN A 109 -5.87 -17.83 -14.51
N LYS A 110 -4.75 -17.35 -13.97
CA LYS A 110 -3.41 -17.64 -14.51
C LYS A 110 -2.57 -18.59 -13.66
N GLY A 111 -2.89 -18.75 -12.37
CA GLY A 111 -2.18 -19.67 -11.48
C GLY A 111 -0.72 -19.29 -11.19
N TYR A 112 -0.31 -18.04 -11.42
CA TYR A 112 1.10 -17.62 -11.27
C TYR A 112 1.57 -17.60 -9.82
N THR A 113 0.65 -17.44 -8.87
CA THR A 113 0.92 -17.48 -7.42
C THR A 113 -0.35 -17.80 -6.64
N TYR A 114 -0.17 -18.31 -5.42
CA TYR A 114 -1.26 -18.58 -4.49
C TYR A 114 -1.78 -17.31 -3.77
N SER A 115 -0.94 -16.30 -3.54
CA SER A 115 -1.31 -15.14 -2.70
C SER A 115 -0.80 -13.80 -3.24
N PRO A 116 -1.20 -13.41 -4.47
CA PRO A 116 -0.94 -12.06 -4.93
C PRO A 116 -1.86 -11.08 -4.20
N GLY A 117 -1.36 -9.89 -3.89
CA GLY A 117 -2.19 -8.86 -3.28
C GLY A 117 -1.52 -7.50 -3.22
N SER A 118 -2.29 -6.50 -2.81
CA SER A 118 -1.79 -5.16 -2.54
C SER A 118 -2.37 -4.57 -1.26
N SER A 119 -1.59 -3.70 -0.64
CA SER A 119 -1.97 -3.00 0.58
C SER A 119 -1.52 -1.54 0.53
N VAL A 120 -2.15 -0.70 1.35
CA VAL A 120 -1.69 0.66 1.60
C VAL A 120 -1.03 0.68 2.97
N THR A 121 0.28 0.90 3.00
CA THR A 121 1.05 1.05 4.23
C THR A 121 1.12 2.53 4.58
N ALA A 122 0.40 2.94 5.63
CA ALA A 122 0.41 4.31 6.12
C ALA A 122 1.46 4.53 7.21
N ASN A 123 2.13 5.67 7.12
CA ASN A 123 2.99 6.25 8.13
C ASN A 123 2.47 7.64 8.50
N ARG A 124 3.02 8.24 9.56
CA ARG A 124 2.70 9.62 9.91
C ARG A 124 3.15 10.56 8.79
N ARG A 125 2.20 11.18 8.07
CA ARG A 125 2.41 12.11 6.94
C ARG A 125 3.05 11.49 5.69
N ALA A 126 2.92 10.18 5.50
CA ALA A 126 3.34 9.52 4.27
C ALA A 126 2.61 8.19 4.13
N ALA A 127 2.36 7.73 2.90
CA ALA A 127 1.90 6.38 2.67
C ALA A 127 2.50 5.81 1.39
N MET A 128 2.46 4.49 1.29
CA MET A 128 2.85 3.76 0.09
C MET A 128 1.81 2.70 -0.22
N TRP A 129 1.46 2.55 -1.49
CA TRP A 129 0.76 1.37 -1.98
C TRP A 129 1.81 0.33 -2.36
N VAL A 130 1.63 -0.90 -1.90
CA VAL A 130 2.55 -2.01 -2.15
C VAL A 130 1.79 -3.19 -2.70
N GLN A 131 2.15 -3.62 -3.90
CA GLN A 131 1.80 -4.94 -4.43
C GLN A 131 2.93 -5.91 -4.15
N ALA A 132 2.57 -7.09 -3.66
CA ALA A 132 3.51 -8.16 -3.36
C ALA A 132 2.96 -9.50 -3.88
N ALA A 133 3.85 -10.34 -4.40
CA ALA A 133 3.55 -11.72 -4.77
C ALA A 133 4.83 -12.56 -4.87
N ASP A 134 4.78 -13.80 -4.37
CA ASP A 134 5.78 -14.81 -4.69
C ASP A 134 5.28 -15.63 -5.88
N VAL A 135 5.88 -15.42 -7.04
CA VAL A 135 5.44 -15.99 -8.32
C VAL A 135 6.40 -17.04 -8.80
N THR A 136 5.91 -18.07 -9.51
CA THR A 136 6.79 -19.03 -10.19
C THR A 136 7.81 -18.27 -11.03
N THR A 137 9.10 -18.65 -10.95
CA THR A 137 10.18 -17.87 -11.59
C THR A 137 9.93 -17.67 -13.09
N ALA A 138 9.40 -18.68 -13.79
CA ALA A 138 9.03 -18.60 -15.21
C ALA A 138 7.92 -17.58 -15.52
N ASP A 139 7.04 -17.30 -14.56
CA ASP A 139 5.88 -16.42 -14.72
C ASP A 139 6.12 -14.99 -14.22
N THR A 140 7.32 -14.70 -13.68
CA THR A 140 7.67 -13.39 -13.10
C THR A 140 7.31 -12.23 -14.03
N ALA A 141 7.64 -12.36 -15.31
CA ALA A 141 7.38 -11.35 -16.32
C ALA A 141 5.88 -11.14 -16.57
N ALA A 142 5.15 -12.23 -16.72
CA ALA A 142 3.72 -12.21 -17.03
C ALA A 142 2.90 -11.68 -15.84
N ALA A 143 3.34 -11.98 -14.62
CA ALA A 143 2.76 -11.42 -13.39
C ALA A 143 2.96 -9.89 -13.33
N LEU A 144 4.20 -9.41 -13.54
CA LEU A 144 4.49 -7.97 -13.59
C LEU A 144 3.68 -7.24 -14.66
N GLU A 145 3.52 -7.85 -15.84
CA GLU A 145 2.74 -7.25 -16.94
C GLU A 145 1.26 -7.18 -16.59
N THR A 146 0.74 -8.20 -15.93
CA THR A 146 -0.63 -8.21 -15.42
C THR A 146 -0.84 -7.07 -14.42
N VAL A 147 0.07 -6.89 -13.45
CA VAL A 147 -0.01 -5.77 -12.49
C VAL A 147 0.06 -4.42 -13.20
N ARG A 148 0.96 -4.26 -14.18
CA ARG A 148 1.08 -3.03 -14.98
C ARG A 148 -0.24 -2.69 -15.70
N ARG A 149 -0.85 -3.68 -16.35
CA ARG A 149 -2.12 -3.50 -17.07
C ARG A 149 -3.25 -3.10 -16.14
N LEU A 150 -3.36 -3.75 -14.98
CA LEU A 150 -4.36 -3.40 -13.98
C LEU A 150 -4.17 -1.98 -13.43
N LEU A 151 -2.91 -1.55 -13.23
CA LEU A 151 -2.58 -0.17 -12.86
C LEU A 151 -2.88 0.84 -13.97
N ALA A 152 -2.74 0.47 -15.24
CA ALA A 152 -3.14 1.31 -16.36
C ALA A 152 -4.67 1.39 -16.48
N TRP A 153 -5.35 0.26 -16.28
CA TRP A 153 -6.82 0.16 -16.32
C TRP A 153 -7.49 0.97 -15.21
N ILE A 154 -6.98 0.93 -13.98
CA ILE A 154 -7.61 1.67 -12.88
C ILE A 154 -7.53 3.19 -13.09
N LYS A 155 -6.54 3.68 -13.86
CA LYS A 155 -6.42 5.10 -14.26
C LYS A 155 -7.49 5.55 -15.25
N THR A 156 -8.07 4.64 -16.02
CA THR A 156 -9.11 4.96 -17.00
C THR A 156 -10.51 4.89 -16.41
N GLN A 157 -10.65 4.42 -15.17
CA GLN A 157 -11.96 4.33 -14.52
C GLN A 157 -12.42 5.72 -14.05
N PRO A 158 -13.71 6.06 -14.20
CA PRO A 158 -14.28 7.23 -13.54
C PRO A 158 -14.09 7.10 -12.02
N GLY A 159 -13.95 8.23 -11.33
CA GLY A 159 -13.64 8.30 -9.89
C GLY A 159 -14.32 7.18 -9.09
N VAL A 160 -13.49 6.31 -8.53
CA VAL A 160 -13.94 5.11 -7.80
C VAL A 160 -14.75 5.57 -6.60
N ASN A 161 -16.02 5.18 -6.53
CA ASN A 161 -16.89 5.45 -5.39
C ASN A 161 -17.62 4.16 -4.97
N LEU A 162 -18.24 4.17 -3.79
CA LEU A 162 -18.93 2.99 -3.27
C LEU A 162 -20.09 2.52 -4.17
N THR A 163 -20.64 3.42 -4.99
CA THR A 163 -21.80 3.18 -5.87
C THR A 163 -21.48 2.32 -7.09
N ASN A 164 -20.21 2.26 -7.54
CA ASN A 164 -19.79 1.50 -8.73
C ASN A 164 -18.91 0.26 -8.45
N TYR A 165 -18.69 -0.09 -7.17
CA TYR A 165 -17.80 -1.16 -6.70
C TYR A 165 -18.00 -2.51 -7.42
N THR A 166 -19.23 -3.05 -7.45
CA THR A 166 -19.51 -4.38 -8.00
C THR A 166 -19.36 -4.43 -9.52
N GLN A 167 -19.74 -3.36 -10.22
CA GLN A 167 -19.60 -3.25 -11.67
C GLN A 167 -18.12 -3.18 -12.09
N LEU A 168 -17.31 -2.48 -11.30
CA LEU A 168 -15.87 -2.39 -11.48
C LEU A 168 -15.11 -3.67 -11.09
N CYS A 169 -15.71 -4.66 -10.42
CA CYS A 169 -15.10 -5.98 -10.22
C CYS A 169 -15.36 -6.94 -11.41
N ALA A 170 -16.44 -6.73 -12.15
CA ALA A 170 -16.93 -7.69 -13.14
C ALA A 170 -16.28 -7.58 -14.54
N ARG A 171 -15.73 -6.42 -14.92
CA ARG A 171 -15.21 -6.15 -16.28
C ARG A 171 -13.71 -6.44 -16.44
N ASP A 172 -13.31 -7.63 -16.86
CA ASP A 172 -12.07 -7.84 -17.66
C ASP A 172 -12.05 -9.31 -18.12
N GLU A 173 -12.09 -9.50 -19.44
CA GLU A 173 -11.76 -10.74 -20.14
C GLU A 173 -10.74 -10.36 -21.20
N GLU A 174 -9.46 -10.67 -20.99
CA GLU A 174 -8.48 -10.76 -22.08
C GLU A 174 -7.27 -11.62 -21.67
N ASP A 175 -6.86 -12.48 -22.60
CA ASP A 175 -5.80 -13.50 -22.51
C ASP A 175 -4.44 -12.95 -22.97
N PRO A 176 -3.34 -13.12 -22.20
CA PRO A 176 -2.02 -12.97 -22.78
C PRO A 176 -1.04 -14.07 -22.35
N ARG A 177 -0.84 -15.08 -23.22
CA ARG A 177 0.35 -15.94 -23.20
C ARG A 177 1.30 -15.60 -24.36
N GLN A 178 2.25 -14.70 -24.08
CA GLN A 178 3.53 -14.63 -24.79
C GLN A 178 4.63 -14.34 -23.75
N TRP A 179 5.67 -15.17 -23.69
CA TRP A 179 6.72 -15.07 -22.69
C TRP A 179 7.70 -13.92 -23.01
N LEU A 180 8.07 -13.15 -21.98
CA LEU A 180 9.02 -12.03 -22.06
C LEU A 180 10.40 -12.45 -21.51
N THR A 181 11.48 -11.95 -22.11
CA THR A 181 12.87 -12.11 -21.68
C THR A 181 13.21 -11.28 -20.43
N TRP A 182 14.31 -11.56 -19.74
CA TRP A 182 14.78 -10.78 -18.58
C TRP A 182 15.03 -9.29 -18.87
N ALA A 183 15.47 -8.96 -20.09
CA ALA A 183 15.61 -7.58 -20.53
C ALA A 183 14.23 -6.90 -20.65
N GLN A 184 13.23 -7.63 -21.16
CA GLN A 184 11.85 -7.16 -21.24
C GLN A 184 11.18 -7.08 -19.85
N VAL A 185 11.48 -7.98 -18.91
CA VAL A 185 11.06 -7.88 -17.50
C VAL A 185 11.62 -6.63 -16.84
N SER A 186 12.91 -6.36 -17.06
CA SER A 186 13.58 -5.19 -16.51
C SER A 186 13.02 -3.89 -17.08
N GLU A 187 12.73 -3.89 -18.37
CA GLU A 187 12.11 -2.76 -19.05
C GLU A 187 10.67 -2.54 -18.61
N LEU A 188 9.90 -3.62 -18.48
CA LEU A 188 8.56 -3.60 -17.96
C LEU A 188 8.51 -3.08 -16.51
N ALA A 189 9.42 -3.56 -15.65
CA ALA A 189 9.56 -3.04 -14.30
C ALA A 189 9.90 -1.54 -14.32
N ARG A 190 10.80 -1.10 -15.20
CA ARG A 190 11.08 0.34 -15.39
C ARG A 190 9.85 1.12 -15.84
N GLN A 191 9.03 0.59 -16.75
CA GLN A 191 7.80 1.24 -17.22
C GLN A 191 6.72 1.32 -16.15
N VAL A 192 6.54 0.25 -15.37
CA VAL A 192 5.64 0.23 -14.22
C VAL A 192 5.99 1.34 -13.24
N VAL A 193 7.28 1.49 -12.93
CA VAL A 193 7.73 2.49 -11.96
C VAL A 193 7.80 3.90 -12.59
N ALA A 194 8.15 4.05 -13.88
CA ALA A 194 8.16 5.33 -14.61
C ALA A 194 6.75 5.92 -14.83
N MET A 195 5.71 5.13 -14.60
CA MET A 195 4.31 5.56 -14.63
C MET A 195 3.95 6.59 -13.54
N GLU A 196 4.91 6.96 -12.67
CA GLU A 196 4.86 8.03 -11.67
C GLU A 196 4.74 9.45 -12.24
N SER A 197 5.20 9.72 -13.47
CA SER A 197 5.28 11.12 -13.97
C SER A 197 3.93 11.80 -14.26
N ARG A 198 2.80 11.09 -14.16
CA ARG A 198 1.43 11.60 -14.39
C ARG A 198 0.36 10.83 -13.61
N LEU A 199 0.52 10.66 -12.30
CA LEU A 199 -0.58 10.17 -11.45
C LEU A 199 -1.65 11.26 -11.24
N ASN A 200 -2.24 11.76 -12.34
CA ASN A 200 -3.51 12.47 -12.31
C ASN A 200 -4.63 11.43 -12.33
N TYR A 201 -4.93 10.86 -11.16
CA TYR A 201 -6.21 10.15 -10.93
C TYR A 201 -7.39 11.12 -10.75
N LEU A 202 -7.08 12.41 -10.67
CA LEU A 202 -8.03 13.46 -10.35
C LEU A 202 -8.46 14.12 -11.65
N GLY A 203 -9.68 13.82 -12.08
CA GLY A 203 -10.40 14.70 -12.99
C GLY A 203 -10.30 16.13 -12.45
N GLY A 204 -9.93 17.06 -13.32
CA GLY A 204 -9.71 18.45 -12.94
C GLY A 204 -10.92 19.03 -12.22
N HIS A 205 -10.69 19.52 -11.01
CA HIS A 205 -11.47 20.60 -10.46
C HIS A 205 -10.57 21.82 -10.37
N GLY A 206 -11.05 22.89 -11.00
CA GLY A 206 -10.33 24.12 -11.28
C GLY A 206 -9.97 24.94 -10.03
N THR A 207 -9.16 25.93 -10.34
CA THR A 207 -8.90 27.18 -9.61
C THR A 207 -10.11 27.75 -8.89
#